data_AF-A0AAP4D6K5-F1
#
_entry.id   AF-A0AAP4D6K5-F1
#
_cell.length_a   1.000
_cell.length_b   1.000
_cell.length_c   1.000
_cell.angle_alpha   90.00
_cell.angle_beta   90.00
_cell.angle_gamma   90.00
#
_symmetry.space_group_name_H-M   'P 1'
#
loop_
_entity.id
_entity.type
_entity.pdbx_description
1 polymer ?
#
loop_
_entity_poly.entity_id
_entity_poly.type
_entity_poly.pdbx_seq_one_letter_code
_entity_poly.pdbx_strand_id
1 'polypeptide(L)'
;MATIPTLSYAQSEESVIQQLLNAPLPQKADLFQVADLCATFVCVLVETDDSKTRAALCERLLQTLNQLRALCDKDLPPYLIEQLIKGEKISSNVPDLWQETATLVDYAQALAQAVQGETLPPVVAKELTGLLHDMVWLLADFVKEPYITAH
;
A
#
# COMPACT_ATOMS: atom_id res chain seq x y z
N MET A 1 25.31 -32.38 -9.83
CA MET A 1 24.09 -31.81 -9.23
C MET A 1 24.52 -30.71 -8.28
N ALA A 2 24.32 -29.44 -8.65
CA ALA A 2 24.60 -28.30 -7.78
C ALA A 2 23.34 -28.03 -6.95
N THR A 3 23.45 -28.17 -5.63
CA THR A 3 22.41 -27.73 -4.68
C THR A 3 22.41 -26.21 -4.67
N ILE A 4 21.31 -25.64 -5.16
CA ILE A 4 21.04 -24.19 -5.27
C ILE A 4 20.94 -23.57 -3.87
N PRO A 5 21.36 -22.31 -3.66
CA PRO A 5 21.31 -21.62 -2.37
C PRO A 5 19.90 -21.14 -2.01
N THR A 6 18.97 -22.07 -1.77
CA THR A 6 17.60 -21.72 -1.34
C THR A 6 17.56 -21.14 0.08
N LEU A 7 18.54 -21.50 0.92
CA LEU A 7 18.56 -21.13 2.33
C LEU A 7 19.04 -19.69 2.56
N SER A 8 19.99 -19.21 1.74
CA SER A 8 20.52 -17.84 1.84
C SER A 8 19.52 -16.78 1.38
N TYR A 9 18.66 -17.13 0.41
CA TYR A 9 17.65 -16.24 -0.14
C TYR A 9 16.48 -16.08 0.85
N ALA A 10 15.94 -17.18 1.38
CA ALA A 10 14.88 -17.15 2.39
C ALA A 10 15.31 -16.42 3.68
N GLN A 11 16.57 -16.58 4.11
CA GLN A 11 17.11 -15.83 5.26
C GLN A 11 17.23 -14.33 4.98
N SER A 12 17.49 -13.93 3.74
CA SER A 12 17.51 -12.51 3.34
C SER A 12 16.11 -11.94 3.30
N GLU A 13 15.13 -12.66 2.75
CA GLU A 13 13.73 -12.21 2.70
C GLU A 13 13.14 -12.06 4.10
N GLU A 14 13.34 -13.04 4.99
CA GLU A 14 12.88 -12.94 6.39
C GLU A 14 13.56 -11.78 7.12
N SER A 15 14.84 -11.51 6.85
CA SER A 15 15.54 -10.32 7.37
C SER A 15 14.92 -9.01 6.88
N VAL A 16 14.55 -8.91 5.61
CA VAL A 16 13.92 -7.71 5.02
C VAL A 16 12.53 -7.47 5.60
N ILE A 17 11.73 -8.53 5.77
CA ILE A 17 10.40 -8.43 6.39
C ILE A 17 10.52 -7.95 7.83
N GLN A 18 11.47 -8.49 8.60
CA GLN A 18 11.71 -8.04 9.96
C GLN A 18 12.20 -6.59 10.02
N GLN A 19 13.03 -6.15 9.07
CA GLN A 19 13.44 -4.74 8.99
C GLN A 19 12.26 -3.83 8.69
N LEU A 20 11.38 -4.22 7.76
CA LEU A 20 10.17 -3.47 7.40
C LEU A 20 9.19 -3.38 8.59
N LEU A 21 9.00 -4.49 9.31
CA LEU A 21 8.15 -4.56 10.49
C LEU A 21 8.71 -3.78 11.69
N ASN A 22 10.04 -3.66 11.82
CA ASN A 22 10.65 -2.95 12.94
C ASN A 22 10.93 -1.47 12.64
N ALA A 23 10.91 -1.06 11.37
CA ALA A 23 11.08 0.34 11.00
C ALA A 23 9.96 1.21 11.61
N PRO A 24 10.29 2.37 12.22
CA PRO A 24 9.28 3.30 12.68
C PRO A 24 8.55 3.91 11.49
N LEU A 25 7.24 4.11 11.62
CA LEU A 25 6.49 4.83 10.59
C LEU A 25 6.99 6.27 10.50
N PRO A 26 7.25 6.77 9.28
CA PRO A 26 7.81 8.10 9.10
C PRO A 26 6.78 9.17 9.44
N GLN A 27 6.95 9.84 10.59
CA GLN A 27 6.03 10.88 11.09
C GLN A 27 5.98 12.14 10.21
N LYS A 28 6.99 12.35 9.37
CA LYS A 28 7.10 13.49 8.44
C LYS A 28 6.94 13.08 6.98
N ALA A 29 6.53 11.83 6.70
CA ALA A 29 6.29 11.40 5.33
C ALA A 29 5.08 12.13 4.74
N ASP A 30 5.21 12.43 3.46
CA ASP A 30 4.15 13.04 2.67
C ASP A 30 3.22 12.01 2.04
N LEU A 31 2.17 12.48 1.36
CA LEU A 31 1.13 11.63 0.78
C LEU A 31 1.71 10.54 -0.13
N PHE A 32 2.72 10.87 -0.95
CA PHE A 32 3.27 9.93 -1.93
C PHE A 32 4.13 8.88 -1.25
N GLN A 33 4.97 9.30 -0.30
CA GLN A 33 5.82 8.39 0.47
C GLN A 33 4.99 7.40 1.30
N VAL A 34 3.90 7.87 1.91
CA VAL A 34 3.01 6.98 2.68
C VAL A 34 2.26 6.00 1.76
N ALA A 35 1.85 6.44 0.57
CA ALA A 35 1.22 5.55 -0.41
C ALA A 35 2.20 4.48 -0.92
N ASP A 36 3.45 4.84 -1.21
CA ASP A 36 4.50 3.89 -1.59
C ASP A 36 4.83 2.89 -0.47
N LEU A 37 4.79 3.34 0.78
CA LEU A 37 4.96 2.47 1.93
C LEU A 37 3.80 1.47 2.05
N CYS A 38 2.56 1.90 1.80
CA CYS A 38 1.40 0.99 1.74
C CYS A 38 1.59 -0.07 0.64
N ALA A 39 2.02 0.34 -0.56
CA ALA A 39 2.31 -0.57 -1.67
C ALA A 39 3.40 -1.59 -1.29
N THR A 40 4.46 -1.14 -0.62
CA THR A 40 5.52 -2.03 -0.14
C THR A 40 4.98 -3.07 0.85
N PHE A 41 4.19 -2.66 1.84
CA PHE A 41 3.60 -3.58 2.81
C PHE A 41 2.69 -4.62 2.15
N VAL A 42 1.85 -4.20 1.20
CA VAL A 42 0.89 -5.12 0.58
C VAL A 42 1.57 -6.09 -0.40
N CYS A 43 2.61 -5.67 -1.12
CA CYS A 43 3.42 -6.58 -1.95
C CYS A 43 4.04 -7.69 -1.09
N VAL A 44 4.64 -7.31 0.05
CA VAL A 44 5.21 -8.30 0.98
C VAL A 44 4.12 -9.18 1.61
N LEU A 45 2.94 -8.63 1.90
CA LEU A 45 1.81 -9.38 2.47
C LEU A 45 1.30 -10.48 1.51
N VAL A 46 1.26 -10.22 0.21
CA VAL A 46 0.84 -11.20 -0.80
C VAL A 46 1.80 -12.39 -0.86
N GLU A 47 3.11 -12.13 -0.77
CA GLU A 47 4.16 -13.16 -0.85
C GLU A 47 4.38 -13.91 0.49
N THR A 48 3.78 -13.44 1.59
CA THR A 48 3.98 -14.04 2.92
C THR A 48 2.92 -15.10 3.22
N ASP A 49 3.35 -16.34 3.48
CA ASP A 49 2.47 -17.44 3.91
C ASP A 49 2.34 -17.57 5.45
N ASP A 50 3.35 -17.15 6.22
CA ASP A 50 3.35 -17.28 7.67
C ASP A 50 2.29 -16.41 8.34
N SER A 51 1.36 -17.04 9.06
CA SER A 51 0.19 -16.36 9.66
C SER A 51 0.58 -15.23 10.62
N LYS A 52 1.65 -15.41 11.41
CA LYS A 52 2.06 -14.38 12.39
C LYS A 52 2.65 -13.16 11.69
N THR A 53 3.48 -13.41 10.69
CA THR A 53 4.12 -12.36 9.88
C THR A 53 3.07 -11.61 9.06
N ARG A 54 2.11 -12.33 8.46
CA ARG A 54 0.95 -11.73 7.77
C ARG A 54 0.14 -10.81 8.68
N ALA A 55 -0.17 -11.26 9.91
CA ALA A 55 -0.91 -10.45 10.87
C ALA A 55 -0.15 -9.17 11.24
N ALA A 56 1.15 -9.27 11.51
CA ALA A 56 2.00 -8.11 11.80
C ALA A 56 2.09 -7.14 10.60
N LEU A 57 2.21 -7.67 9.37
CA LEU A 57 2.19 -6.86 8.15
C LEU A 57 0.84 -6.17 7.93
N CYS A 58 -0.27 -6.87 8.15
CA CYS A 58 -1.62 -6.27 8.08
C CYS A 58 -1.79 -5.15 9.11
N GLU A 59 -1.33 -5.34 10.34
CA GLU A 59 -1.38 -4.31 11.37
C GLU A 59 -0.57 -3.06 10.96
N ARG A 60 0.65 -3.25 10.46
CA ARG A 60 1.49 -2.14 9.97
C ARG A 60 0.86 -1.47 8.74
N LEU A 61 0.28 -2.23 7.82
CA LEU A 61 -0.43 -1.70 6.67
C LEU A 61 -1.62 -0.84 7.12
N LEU A 62 -2.42 -1.30 8.08
CA LEU A 62 -3.54 -0.51 8.63
C LEU A 62 -3.09 0.79 9.28
N GLN A 63 -2.01 0.75 10.07
CA GLN A 63 -1.43 1.98 10.64
C GLN A 63 -1.00 2.96 9.55
N THR A 64 -0.39 2.46 8.48
CA THR A 64 0.08 3.28 7.35
C THR A 64 -1.09 3.83 6.54
N LEU A 65 -2.14 3.03 6.31
CA LEU A 65 -3.39 3.47 5.65
C LEU A 65 -4.14 4.52 6.49
N ASN A 66 -4.12 4.42 7.82
CA ASN A 66 -4.68 5.45 8.70
C ASN A 66 -3.90 6.78 8.58
N GLN A 67 -2.57 6.70 8.50
CA GLN A 67 -1.74 7.87 8.23
C GLN A 67 -2.05 8.46 6.85
N LEU A 68 -2.19 7.62 5.82
CA LEU A 68 -2.55 8.05 4.47
C LEU A 68 -3.88 8.77 4.45
N ARG A 69 -4.89 8.22 5.12
CA ARG A 69 -6.22 8.83 5.25
C ARG A 69 -6.17 10.22 5.86
N ALA A 70 -5.38 10.37 6.94
CA ALA A 70 -5.19 11.65 7.60
C ALA A 70 -4.40 12.67 6.76
N LEU A 71 -3.62 12.22 5.77
CA LEU A 71 -2.96 13.08 4.80
C LEU A 71 -3.91 13.49 3.66
N CYS A 72 -4.89 12.65 3.30
CA CYS A 72 -5.93 13.01 2.32
C CYS A 72 -6.79 14.19 2.80
N ASP A 73 -6.99 14.35 4.11
CA ASP A 73 -7.76 15.47 4.68
C ASP A 73 -6.95 16.75 4.85
N LYS A 74 -5.64 16.73 4.54
CA LYS A 74 -4.74 17.89 4.66
C LYS A 74 -4.43 18.48 3.31
N ASP A 75 -4.16 19.80 3.30
CA ASP A 75 -3.67 20.48 2.11
C ASP A 75 -2.35 19.87 1.63
N LEU A 76 -2.24 19.70 0.32
CA LEU A 76 -1.05 19.14 -0.29
C LEU A 76 0.12 20.15 -0.20
N PRO A 77 1.31 19.73 0.25
CA PRO A 77 2.49 20.60 0.28
C PRO A 77 2.82 21.20 -1.10
N PRO A 78 3.34 22.45 -1.17
CA PRO A 78 3.63 23.13 -2.44
C PRO A 78 4.54 22.34 -3.39
N TYR A 79 5.54 21.64 -2.85
CA TYR A 79 6.48 20.86 -3.66
C TYR A 79 5.83 19.60 -4.29
N LEU A 80 4.77 19.06 -3.69
CA LEU A 80 4.00 17.96 -4.29
C LEU A 80 3.09 18.50 -5.38
N ILE A 81 2.45 19.66 -5.16
CA ILE A 81 1.69 20.35 -6.21
C ILE A 81 2.57 20.65 -7.42
N GLU A 82 3.78 21.16 -7.21
CA GLU A 82 4.74 21.37 -8.30
C GLU A 82 5.09 20.08 -9.06
N GLN A 83 5.24 18.96 -8.36
CA GLN A 83 5.49 17.66 -9.01
C GLN A 83 4.30 17.23 -9.86
N LEU A 84 3.08 17.41 -9.36
CA LEU A 84 1.86 17.10 -10.10
C LEU A 84 1.70 18.03 -11.32
N ILE A 85 2.06 19.31 -11.23
CA ILE A 85 1.99 20.23 -12.38
C ILE A 85 3.06 19.90 -13.44
N LYS A 86 4.26 19.47 -13.00
CA LYS A 86 5.36 19.08 -13.90
C LYS A 86 5.12 17.70 -14.56
N GLY A 87 4.24 16.89 -13.98
CA GLY A 87 3.88 15.58 -14.51
C GLY A 87 3.31 15.68 -15.92
N GLU A 88 3.69 14.75 -16.79
CA GLU A 88 3.11 14.65 -18.12
C GLU A 88 1.62 14.31 -18.00
N LYS A 89 0.77 15.00 -18.77
CA LYS A 89 -0.68 14.81 -18.75
C LYS A 89 -1.02 13.49 -19.43
N ILE A 90 -0.91 12.41 -18.67
CA ILE A 90 -1.30 11.07 -19.10
C ILE A 90 -2.81 10.93 -18.86
N SER A 91 -3.52 10.25 -19.76
CA SER A 91 -4.92 9.85 -19.49
C SER A 91 -4.93 9.07 -18.18
N SER A 92 -5.76 9.48 -17.21
CA SER A 92 -5.88 8.76 -15.95
C SER A 92 -6.09 7.27 -16.24
N ASN A 93 -5.28 6.42 -15.61
CA ASN A 93 -5.43 4.96 -15.73
C ASN A 93 -6.56 4.44 -14.83
N VAL A 94 -7.25 5.36 -14.17
CA VAL A 94 -8.21 5.09 -13.12
C VAL A 94 -9.62 5.30 -13.64
N PRO A 95 -10.58 4.40 -13.33
CA PRO A 95 -11.97 4.60 -13.74
C PRO A 95 -12.53 5.92 -13.23
N ASP A 96 -13.39 6.58 -14.01
CA ASP A 96 -14.05 7.86 -13.67
C ASP A 96 -14.79 7.86 -12.32
N LEU A 97 -15.07 6.67 -11.78
CA LEU A 97 -15.71 6.45 -10.48
C LEU A 97 -14.78 6.78 -9.29
N TRP A 98 -13.47 6.85 -9.49
CA TRP A 98 -12.48 7.06 -8.43
C TRP A 98 -12.13 8.55 -8.31
N GLN A 99 -13.12 9.31 -7.84
CA GLN A 99 -12.99 10.76 -7.73
C GLN A 99 -12.34 11.21 -6.42
N GLU A 100 -12.33 10.35 -5.40
CA GLU A 100 -11.93 10.70 -4.04
C GLU A 100 -10.92 9.68 -3.47
N THR A 101 -9.67 10.12 -3.33
CA THR A 101 -8.58 9.33 -2.71
C THR A 101 -8.95 8.84 -1.32
N ALA A 102 -9.60 9.70 -0.52
CA ALA A 102 -10.07 9.38 0.83
C ALA A 102 -10.96 8.14 0.86
N THR A 103 -11.95 8.06 -0.04
CA THR A 103 -12.89 6.94 -0.15
C THR A 103 -12.18 5.64 -0.55
N LEU A 104 -11.17 5.71 -1.44
CA LEU A 104 -10.36 4.55 -1.80
C LEU A 104 -9.52 4.04 -0.63
N VAL A 105 -8.96 4.95 0.17
CA VAL A 105 -8.24 4.59 1.39
C VAL A 105 -9.18 3.90 2.37
N ASP A 106 -10.41 4.40 2.54
CA ASP A 106 -11.42 3.79 3.43
C ASP A 106 -11.77 2.36 2.99
N TYR A 107 -11.88 2.10 1.68
CA TYR A 107 -12.07 0.74 1.15
C TYR A 107 -10.86 -0.17 1.39
N ALA A 108 -9.63 0.32 1.17
CA ALA A 108 -8.42 -0.45 1.44
C ALA A 108 -8.30 -0.79 2.94
N GLN A 109 -8.67 0.12 3.83
CA GLN A 109 -8.71 -0.13 5.27
C GLN A 109 -9.73 -1.23 5.63
N ALA A 110 -10.94 -1.17 5.08
CA ALA A 110 -11.96 -2.18 5.32
C ALA A 110 -11.52 -3.57 4.84
N LEU A 111 -10.88 -3.64 3.66
CA LEU A 111 -10.30 -4.89 3.14
C LEU A 111 -9.18 -5.43 4.03
N ALA A 112 -8.24 -4.57 4.46
CA ALA A 112 -7.15 -4.97 5.34
C ALA A 112 -7.67 -5.49 6.70
N GLN A 113 -8.70 -4.86 7.27
CA GLN A 113 -9.38 -5.36 8.48
C GLN A 113 -10.04 -6.72 8.26
N ALA A 114 -10.70 -6.92 7.12
CA ALA A 114 -11.33 -8.19 6.78
C ALA A 114 -10.30 -9.32 6.63
N VAL A 115 -9.16 -9.05 5.98
CA VAL A 115 -8.06 -10.01 5.82
C VAL A 115 -7.40 -10.33 7.16
N GLN A 116 -7.27 -9.36 8.07
CA GLN A 116 -6.71 -9.57 9.41
C GLN A 116 -7.63 -10.40 10.32
N GLY A 117 -8.95 -10.33 10.15
CA GLY A 117 -9.92 -10.85 11.11
C GLY A 117 -9.97 -12.38 11.28
N GLU A 118 -9.16 -13.17 10.56
CA GLU A 118 -9.08 -14.65 10.58
C GLU A 118 -10.43 -15.42 10.47
N THR A 119 -11.54 -14.73 10.21
CA THR A 119 -12.90 -15.30 10.11
C THR A 119 -13.24 -15.79 8.70
N LEU A 120 -12.40 -15.46 7.72
CA LEU A 120 -12.62 -15.77 6.32
C LEU A 120 -12.09 -17.18 5.96
N PRO A 121 -12.76 -17.90 5.06
CA PRO A 121 -12.19 -19.11 4.46
C PRO A 121 -10.84 -18.79 3.79
N PRO A 122 -9.84 -19.70 3.84
CA PRO A 122 -8.50 -19.44 3.31
C PRO A 122 -8.47 -18.97 1.84
N VAL A 123 -9.35 -19.54 1.01
CA VAL A 123 -9.49 -19.14 -0.40
C VAL A 123 -9.96 -17.69 -0.50
N VAL A 124 -10.96 -17.30 0.27
CA VAL A 124 -11.50 -15.92 0.28
C VAL A 124 -10.45 -14.95 0.81
N ALA A 125 -9.75 -15.30 1.89
CA ALA A 125 -8.69 -14.47 2.45
C ALA A 125 -7.56 -14.21 1.43
N LYS A 126 -7.19 -15.22 0.64
CA LYS A 126 -6.21 -15.08 -0.45
C LYS A 126 -6.69 -14.11 -1.53
N GLU A 127 -7.90 -14.30 -2.05
CA GLU A 127 -8.47 -13.43 -3.07
C GLU A 127 -8.61 -11.98 -2.57
N LEU A 128 -9.05 -11.77 -1.32
CA LEU A 128 -9.12 -10.42 -0.74
C LEU A 128 -7.75 -9.80 -0.49
N THR A 129 -6.72 -10.60 -0.20
CA THR A 129 -5.34 -10.10 -0.10
C THR A 129 -4.86 -9.61 -1.47
N GLY A 130 -5.15 -10.35 -2.55
CA GLY A 130 -4.83 -9.94 -3.91
C GLY A 130 -5.58 -8.67 -4.33
N LEU A 131 -6.88 -8.59 -4.02
CA LEU A 131 -7.66 -7.38 -4.28
C LEU A 131 -7.13 -6.16 -3.51
N LEU A 132 -6.76 -6.35 -2.24
CA LEU A 132 -6.14 -5.30 -1.43
C LEU A 132 -4.83 -4.82 -2.06
N HIS A 133 -4.01 -5.73 -2.58
CA HIS A 133 -2.79 -5.40 -3.33
C HIS A 133 -3.10 -4.49 -4.52
N ASP A 134 -4.01 -4.92 -5.39
CA ASP A 134 -4.32 -4.18 -6.61
C ASP A 134 -4.90 -2.79 -6.29
N MET A 135 -5.76 -2.70 -5.27
CA MET A 135 -6.33 -1.42 -4.83
C MET A 135 -5.27 -0.46 -4.28
N VAL A 136 -4.38 -0.93 -3.41
CA VAL A 136 -3.33 -0.09 -2.82
C VAL A 136 -2.30 0.31 -3.88
N TRP A 137 -2.00 -0.57 -4.83
CA TRP A 137 -1.09 -0.27 -5.93
C TRP A 137 -1.66 0.82 -6.84
N LEU A 138 -2.92 0.68 -7.26
CA LEU A 138 -3.60 1.70 -8.06
C LEU A 138 -3.76 3.01 -7.29
N LEU A 139 -3.97 2.97 -5.97
CA LEU A 139 -4.01 4.15 -5.12
C LEU A 139 -2.66 4.88 -5.10
N ALA A 140 -1.55 4.15 -5.01
CA ALA A 140 -0.20 4.72 -4.99
C ALA A 140 0.16 5.42 -6.31
N ASP A 141 -0.33 4.90 -7.43
CA ASP A 141 -0.23 5.56 -8.72
C ASP A 141 -1.18 6.76 -8.82
N PHE A 142 -2.44 6.59 -8.41
CA PHE A 142 -3.47 7.62 -8.50
C PHE A 142 -3.11 8.91 -7.73
N VAL A 143 -2.54 8.80 -6.53
CA VAL A 143 -2.14 9.99 -5.75
C VAL A 143 -1.07 10.82 -6.46
N LYS A 144 -0.32 10.21 -7.38
CA LYS A 144 0.74 10.86 -8.16
C LYS A 144 0.26 11.34 -9.53
N GLU A 145 -1.00 11.06 -9.91
CA GLU A 145 -1.55 11.52 -11.18
C GLU A 145 -1.73 13.05 -11.16
N PRO A 146 -1.31 13.76 -12.22
CA PRO A 146 -1.42 15.20 -12.30
C PRO A 146 -2.89 15.63 -12.29
N TYR A 147 -3.28 16.51 -11.36
CA TYR A 147 -4.64 17.05 -11.31
C TYR A 147 -4.98 17.72 -12.64
N ILE A 148 -5.96 17.17 -13.36
CA ILE A 148 -6.56 17.84 -14.50
C ILE A 148 -7.39 18.98 -13.94
N THR A 149 -6.79 20.16 -13.81
CA THR A 149 -7.57 21.39 -13.66
C THR A 149 -8.30 21.60 -14.99
N ALA A 150 -9.48 20.99 -15.14
CA ALA A 150 -10.41 21.34 -16.20
C ALA A 150 -10.96 22.72 -15.86
N HIS A 151 -10.28 23.75 -16.34
CA HIS A 151 -10.82 25.10 -16.46
C HIS A 151 -11.11 25.41 -17.92
#